data_AF-A0A368H2D3-F1
#
_entry.id   AF-A0A368H2D3-F1
#
_cell.length_a   1.000
_cell.length_b   1.000
_cell.length_c   1.000
_cell.angle_alpha   90.00
_cell.angle_beta   90.00
_cell.angle_gamma   90.00
#
_symmetry.space_group_name_H-M   'P 1'
#
loop_
_entity.id
_entity.type
_entity.pdbx_description
1 polymer ?
#
loop_
_entity_poly.entity_id
_entity_poly.type
_entity_poly.pdbx_seq_one_letter_code
_entity_poly.pdbx_strand_id
1 'polypeptide(L)'
;MLASRSFLRLRHFGAAAQNANIRSNYRGRYQNWKKPVYVAPHVHPLEVGPDFSVVEGRPIPVTSQKQLEYKLDQIRLAKKVVQLLEEVKEMEAAHKKADARRLAESQQKEQLRPKPKGTISIE
;
A
#
# COMPACT_ATOMS: atom_id res chain seq x y z
N MET A 1 0.93 0.38 -48.64
CA MET A 1 0.24 -0.88 -48.28
C MET A 1 1.34 -1.84 -47.81
N LEU A 2 1.38 -2.44 -46.62
CA LEU A 2 0.39 -2.77 -45.60
C LEU A 2 0.95 -2.47 -44.20
N ALA A 3 0.08 -2.01 -43.30
CA ALA A 3 0.39 -1.69 -41.92
C ALA A 3 0.48 -2.97 -41.07
N SER A 4 1.64 -3.23 -40.46
CA SER A 4 1.78 -4.23 -39.40
C SER A 4 1.30 -3.61 -38.08
N ARG A 5 0.03 -3.86 -37.74
CA ARG A 5 -0.56 -3.46 -36.46
C ARG A 5 -0.08 -4.40 -35.37
N SER A 6 0.94 -4.00 -34.63
CA SER A 6 1.34 -4.61 -33.37
C SER A 6 0.26 -4.34 -32.32
N PHE A 7 -0.68 -5.28 -32.16
CA PHE A 7 -1.60 -5.31 -31.04
C PHE A 7 -0.83 -5.60 -29.76
N LEU A 8 -0.42 -4.54 -29.05
CA LEU A 8 -0.02 -4.63 -27.65
C LEU A 8 -1.26 -5.00 -26.85
N ARG A 9 -1.46 -6.31 -26.66
CA ARG A 9 -2.46 -6.87 -25.77
C ARG A 9 -2.07 -6.46 -24.35
N LEU A 10 -2.65 -5.36 -23.88
CA LEU A 10 -2.63 -4.95 -22.47
C LEU A 10 -3.09 -6.15 -21.64
N ARG A 11 -2.12 -6.86 -21.06
CA ARG A 11 -2.39 -7.84 -20.03
C ARG A 11 -3.02 -7.05 -18.91
N HIS A 12 -4.33 -7.20 -18.79
CA HIS A 12 -5.05 -6.74 -17.63
C HIS A 12 -4.43 -7.48 -16.45
N PHE A 13 -3.58 -6.79 -15.68
CA PHE A 13 -3.37 -7.14 -14.30
C PHE A 13 -4.67 -6.81 -13.56
N GLY A 14 -5.72 -7.54 -13.90
CA GLY A 14 -6.75 -7.85 -12.95
C GLY A 14 -6.02 -8.64 -11.88
N ALA A 15 -5.51 -7.94 -10.88
CA ALA A 15 -5.47 -8.47 -9.55
C ALA A 15 -6.92 -8.89 -9.27
N ALA A 16 -7.25 -10.12 -9.66
CA ALA A 16 -8.13 -10.93 -8.87
C ALA A 16 -7.51 -10.91 -7.48
N ALA A 17 -7.90 -9.89 -6.70
CA ALA A 17 -8.28 -10.08 -5.33
C ALA A 17 -9.22 -11.29 -5.39
N GLN A 18 -8.62 -12.47 -5.36
CA GLN A 18 -9.29 -13.66 -4.93
C GLN A 18 -9.79 -13.22 -3.57
N ASN A 19 -11.09 -12.90 -3.53
CA ASN A 19 -11.84 -12.75 -2.32
C ASN A 19 -11.60 -14.07 -1.61
N ALA A 20 -10.52 -14.10 -0.81
CA ALA A 20 -10.34 -15.10 0.20
C ALA A 20 -11.67 -15.04 0.92
N ASN A 21 -12.42 -16.13 0.79
CA ASN A 21 -13.72 -16.29 1.37
C ASN A 21 -13.47 -16.39 2.87
N ILE A 22 -13.07 -15.26 3.47
CA ILE A 22 -12.95 -15.05 4.88
C ILE A 22 -14.41 -15.08 5.28
N ARG A 23 -14.88 -16.29 5.60
CA ARG A 23 -16.15 -16.45 6.32
C ARG A 23 -16.03 -15.51 7.50
N SER A 24 -16.73 -14.38 7.43
CA SER A 24 -16.77 -13.41 8.50
C SER A 24 -17.51 -14.09 9.64
N ASN A 25 -16.79 -14.85 10.46
CA ASN A 25 -17.32 -15.49 11.66
C ASN A 25 -17.63 -14.46 12.76
N TYR A 26 -17.82 -13.19 12.41
CA TYR A 26 -18.37 -12.18 13.30
C TYR A 26 -19.89 -12.24 13.25
N ARG A 27 -20.47 -13.31 13.79
CA ARG A 27 -21.88 -13.32 14.21
C ARG A 27 -22.03 -12.52 15.50
N GLY A 28 -21.75 -11.21 15.44
CA GLY A 28 -22.25 -10.27 16.44
C GLY A 28 -23.72 -9.97 16.13
N ARG A 29 -24.60 -9.94 17.15
CA ARG A 29 -25.96 -9.42 16.95
C ARG A 29 -25.85 -7.97 16.50
N TYR A 30 -26.44 -7.63 15.36
CA TYR A 30 -26.51 -6.26 14.87
C TYR A 30 -27.18 -5.37 15.92
N GLN A 31 -26.44 -4.41 16.48
CA GLN A 31 -26.93 -3.48 17.48
C GLN A 31 -27.43 -2.23 16.75
N ASN A 32 -28.73 -2.20 16.43
CA ASN A 32 -29.40 -1.11 15.71
C ASN A 32 -29.29 0.26 16.40
N TRP A 33 -29.00 0.29 17.70
CA TRP A 33 -28.82 1.49 18.51
C TRP A 33 -27.37 1.99 18.57
N LYS A 34 -26.40 1.24 18.04
CA LYS A 34 -25.01 1.69 17.94
C LYS A 34 -24.72 2.16 16.52
N LYS A 35 -23.95 3.25 16.42
CA LYS A 35 -23.43 3.70 15.12
C LYS A 35 -22.62 2.55 14.50
N PRO A 36 -22.88 2.17 13.23
CA PRO A 36 -22.10 1.13 12.59
C PRO A 36 -20.64 1.59 12.48
N VAL A 37 -19.75 0.90 13.19
CA VAL A 37 -18.31 1.12 13.07
C VAL A 37 -17.82 0.19 11.96
N TYR A 38 -17.60 0.74 10.78
CA TYR A 38 -17.18 -0.03 9.59
C TYR A 38 -15.69 -0.40 9.59
N VAL A 39 -14.94 -0.01 10.63
CA VAL A 39 -13.50 -0.26 10.72
C VAL A 39 -13.28 -1.47 11.62
N ALA A 40 -13.09 -2.64 11.00
CA ALA A 40 -12.54 -3.80 11.67
C ALA A 40 -11.00 -3.70 11.65
N PRO A 41 -10.30 -4.04 12.74
CA PRO A 41 -10.80 -4.62 14.00
C PRO A 41 -11.40 -3.56 14.95
N HIS A 42 -12.63 -3.79 15.41
CA HIS A 42 -13.25 -2.98 16.45
C HIS A 42 -12.71 -3.40 17.82
N VAL A 43 -11.96 -2.51 18.47
CA VAL A 43 -11.44 -2.76 19.82
C VAL A 43 -12.55 -2.49 20.82
N HIS A 44 -13.02 -3.52 21.50
CA HIS A 44 -14.08 -3.35 22.49
C HIS A 44 -13.50 -2.66 23.74
N PRO A 45 -14.09 -1.59 24.29
CA PRO A 45 -13.53 -0.88 25.45
C PRO A 45 -13.27 -1.78 26.66
N LEU A 46 -14.10 -2.81 26.88
CA LEU A 46 -13.87 -3.81 27.94
C LEU A 46 -12.66 -4.71 27.71
N GLU A 47 -12.12 -4.76 26.49
CA GLU A 47 -10.87 -5.45 26.19
C GLU A 47 -9.65 -4.50 26.31
N VAL A 48 -9.89 -3.20 26.47
CA VAL A 48 -8.88 -2.15 26.56
C VAL A 48 -8.68 -1.75 28.02
N GLY A 49 -7.76 -2.43 28.69
CA GLY A 49 -7.33 -2.06 30.03
C GLY A 49 -7.04 -3.28 30.91
N PRO A 50 -6.37 -3.07 32.05
CA PRO A 50 -6.17 -4.13 33.01
C PRO A 50 -7.49 -4.43 33.76
N ASP A 51 -7.86 -5.70 33.84
CA ASP A 51 -9.07 -6.15 34.55
C ASP A 51 -8.97 -5.96 36.08
N PHE A 52 -7.74 -5.96 36.61
CA PHE A 52 -7.44 -5.79 38.02
C PHE A 52 -6.16 -4.97 38.21
N SER A 53 -5.98 -4.41 39.40
CA SER A 53 -4.79 -3.67 39.80
C SER A 53 -4.26 -4.19 41.14
N VAL A 54 -2.96 -4.06 41.37
CA VAL A 54 -2.37 -4.35 42.68
C VAL A 54 -2.75 -3.23 43.65
N VAL A 55 -3.06 -3.56 44.91
CA VAL A 55 -3.41 -2.58 45.97
C VAL A 55 -2.31 -1.51 46.15
N GLU A 56 -1.04 -1.90 45.98
CA GLU A 56 0.12 -1.00 46.02
C GLU A 56 0.17 -0.02 44.82
N GLY A 57 -0.73 -0.14 43.84
CA GLY A 57 -0.76 0.73 42.66
C GLY A 57 0.29 0.40 41.59
N ARG A 58 0.96 -0.76 41.68
CA ARG A 58 1.94 -1.17 40.65
C ARG A 58 1.25 -1.32 39.29
N PRO A 59 1.81 -0.76 38.21
CA PRO A 59 1.22 -0.86 36.89
C PRO A 59 1.32 -2.31 36.39
N ILE A 60 0.20 -2.87 35.95
CA ILE A 60 0.15 -4.19 35.32
C ILE A 60 0.09 -3.98 33.80
N PRO A 61 1.09 -4.44 33.04
CA PRO A 61 1.14 -4.17 31.60
C PRO A 61 0.07 -4.93 30.81
N VAL A 62 -0.27 -6.15 31.24
CA VAL A 62 -1.26 -7.03 30.60
C VAL A 62 -1.90 -7.93 31.65
N THR A 63 -3.21 -8.14 31.58
CA THR A 63 -3.94 -9.03 32.50
C THR A 63 -4.30 -10.39 31.88
N SER A 64 -4.42 -10.49 30.54
CA SER A 64 -4.80 -11.72 29.85
C SER A 64 -3.88 -12.08 28.68
N GLN A 65 -3.78 -13.39 28.36
CA GLN A 65 -3.03 -13.86 27.19
C GLN A 65 -3.56 -13.27 25.88
N LYS A 66 -4.88 -13.14 25.74
CA LYS A 66 -5.51 -12.52 24.57
C LYS A 66 -5.06 -11.06 24.36
N GLN A 67 -4.96 -10.27 25.43
CA GLN A 67 -4.44 -8.91 25.35
C GLN A 67 -2.96 -8.90 24.94
N LEU A 68 -2.17 -9.85 25.43
CA LEU A 68 -0.76 -9.97 25.05
C LEU A 68 -0.64 -10.27 23.55
N GLU A 69 -1.35 -11.27 23.06
CA GLU A 69 -1.37 -11.65 21.64
C GLU A 69 -1.78 -10.48 20.75
N TYR A 70 -2.85 -9.78 21.11
CA TYR A 70 -3.31 -8.61 20.38
C TYR A 70 -2.25 -7.50 20.30
N LYS A 71 -1.58 -7.19 21.42
CA LYS A 71 -0.49 -6.20 21.45
C LYS A 71 0.71 -6.64 20.61
N LEU A 72 1.08 -7.92 20.65
CA LEU A 72 2.17 -8.47 19.83
C LEU A 72 1.82 -8.40 18.34
N ASP A 73 0.58 -8.71 17.97
CA ASP A 73 0.11 -8.59 16.60
C ASP A 73 0.12 -7.14 16.10
N GLN A 74 -0.29 -6.18 16.92
CA GLN A 74 -0.19 -4.76 16.59
C GLN A 74 1.27 -4.35 16.31
N ILE A 75 2.22 -4.80 17.13
CA ILE A 75 3.65 -4.53 16.93
C ILE A 75 4.12 -5.15 15.61
N ARG A 76 3.73 -6.40 15.32
CA ARG A 76 4.07 -7.09 14.07
C ARG A 76 3.53 -6.33 12.86
N LEU A 77 2.26 -5.91 12.91
CA LEU A 77 1.62 -5.14 11.85
C LEU A 77 2.31 -3.80 11.65
N ALA A 78 2.60 -3.07 12.72
CA ALA A 78 3.30 -1.78 12.64
C ALA A 78 4.67 -1.91 11.96
N LYS A 79 5.48 -2.92 12.35
CA LYS A 79 6.77 -3.19 11.71
C LYS A 79 6.63 -3.47 10.22
N LYS A 80 5.64 -4.28 9.85
CA LYS A 80 5.37 -4.61 8.44
C LYS A 80 4.93 -3.39 7.63
N VAL A 81 4.09 -2.52 8.21
CA VAL A 81 3.66 -1.28 7.55
C VAL A 81 4.86 -0.37 7.28
N VAL A 82 5.74 -0.18 8.28
CA VAL A 82 6.95 0.63 8.12
C VAL A 82 7.83 0.06 7.00
N GLN A 83 8.09 -1.25 7.01
CA GLN A 83 8.87 -1.90 5.96
C GLN A 83 8.27 -1.68 4.55
N LEU A 84 6.97 -1.87 4.38
CA LEU A 84 6.31 -1.67 3.08
C LEU A 84 6.37 -0.21 2.61
N LEU A 85 6.27 0.74 3.53
CA LEU A 85 6.41 2.17 3.19
C LEU A 85 7.84 2.52 2.75
N GLU A 86 8.84 1.90 3.37
CA GLU A 86 10.24 2.03 2.93
C GLU A 86 10.44 1.45 1.52
N GLU A 87 9.94 0.24 1.27
CA GLU A 87 10.01 -0.39 -0.06
C GLU A 87 9.34 0.47 -1.15
N VAL A 88 8.16 1.05 -0.86
CA VAL A 88 7.47 1.97 -1.78
C VAL A 88 8.32 3.21 -2.07
N LYS A 89 8.90 3.82 -1.03
CA LYS A 89 9.76 5.00 -1.17
C LYS A 89 10.99 4.73 -2.03
N GLU A 90 11.61 3.55 -1.88
CA GLU A 90 12.73 3.13 -2.71
C GLU A 90 12.33 2.93 -4.17
N MET A 91 11.19 2.27 -4.42
CA MET A 91 10.65 2.11 -5.76
C MET A 91 10.34 3.45 -6.44
N GLU A 92 9.75 4.40 -5.71
CA GLU A 92 9.49 5.74 -6.22
C GLU A 92 10.78 6.48 -6.59
N ALA A 93 11.82 6.37 -5.75
CA ALA A 93 13.11 6.98 -6.02
C ALA A 93 13.78 6.35 -7.26
N ALA A 94 13.71 5.03 -7.40
CA ALA A 94 14.22 4.32 -8.57
C ALA A 94 13.46 4.72 -9.85
N HIS A 95 12.14 4.85 -9.79
CA HIS A 95 11.31 5.29 -10.91
C HIS A 95 11.68 6.71 -11.37
N LYS A 96 11.78 7.65 -10.43
CA LYS A 96 12.19 9.04 -10.73
C LYS A 96 13.58 9.10 -11.39
N LYS A 97 14.53 8.28 -10.91
CA LYS A 97 15.86 8.16 -11.52
C LYS A 97 15.78 7.59 -12.94
N ALA A 98 14.96 6.56 -13.16
CA ALA A 98 14.78 5.96 -14.48
C ALA A 98 14.15 6.94 -15.47
N ASP A 99 13.16 7.73 -15.05
CA ASP A 99 12.54 8.76 -15.89
C ASP A 99 13.52 9.87 -16.26
N ALA A 100 14.26 10.38 -15.28
CA ALA A 100 15.30 11.39 -15.51
C ALA A 100 16.35 10.88 -16.51
N ARG A 101 16.75 9.61 -16.39
CA ARG A 101 17.67 8.97 -17.34
C ARG A 101 17.08 8.87 -18.74
N ARG A 102 15.82 8.43 -18.89
CA ARG A 102 15.14 8.35 -20.19
C ARG A 102 15.06 9.72 -20.87
N LEU A 103 14.75 10.76 -20.10
CA LEU A 103 14.68 12.14 -20.59
C LEU A 103 16.07 12.65 -21.02
N ALA A 104 17.11 12.40 -20.23
CA ALA A 104 18.47 12.76 -20.59
C ALA A 104 18.92 12.04 -21.87
N GLU A 105 18.64 10.74 -21.99
CA GLU A 105 18.94 9.95 -23.20
C GLU A 105 18.16 10.47 -24.42
N SER A 106 16.90 10.88 -24.28
CA SER A 106 16.13 11.44 -25.40
C SER A 106 16.68 12.80 -25.84
N GLN A 107 17.02 13.67 -24.88
CA GLN A 107 17.63 14.97 -25.16
C GLN A 107 19.00 14.82 -25.84
N GLN A 108 19.84 13.89 -25.37
CA GLN A 108 21.12 13.59 -26.02
C GLN A 108 20.93 13.10 -27.45
N LYS A 109 19.95 12.21 -27.69
CA LYS A 109 19.62 11.73 -29.04
C LYS A 109 19.12 12.86 -29.95
N GLU A 110 18.33 13.80 -29.42
CA GLU A 110 17.86 14.97 -30.16
C GLU A 110 19.01 15.92 -30.52
N GLN A 111 19.96 16.15 -29.60
CA GLN A 111 21.15 16.98 -29.86
C GLN A 111 22.06 16.37 -30.93
N LEU A 112 22.22 15.03 -30.93
CA LEU A 112 22.99 14.31 -31.93
C LEU A 112 22.24 14.15 -33.27
N ARG A 113 20.94 14.47 -33.32
CA ARG A 113 20.15 14.28 -34.52
C ARG A 113 20.58 15.26 -35.62
N PRO A 114 20.93 14.78 -36.83
CA PRO A 114 21.24 15.65 -37.95
C PRO A 114 20.06 16.58 -38.26
N LYS A 115 20.36 17.85 -38.57
CA LYS A 115 19.33 18.82 -38.98
C LYS A 115 18.75 18.40 -40.34
N PRO A 116 17.42 18.35 -40.49
CA PRO A 116 16.81 18.06 -41.79
C PRO A 116 17.11 19.22 -42.75
N LYS A 117 17.57 18.90 -43.95
CA LYS A 117 17.68 19.86 -45.05
C LYS A 117 16.39 19.78 -45.88
N GLY A 118 15.69 20.90 -46.11
CA GLY A 118 14.52 20.88 -46.98
C GLY A 118 13.53 22.06 -46.95
N THR A 119 13.61 22.99 -46.00
CA THR A 119 12.61 24.09 -45.87
C THR A 119 13.17 25.50 -45.73
N ILE A 120 14.50 25.66 -45.86
CA ILE A 120 15.11 27.00 -45.86
C ILE A 120 15.05 27.50 -47.31
N SER A 121 14.15 28.43 -47.60
CA SER A 121 14.19 29.20 -48.85
C SER A 121 15.47 30.04 -48.86
N ILE A 122 16.23 29.93 -49.93
CA ILE A 122 17.38 30.79 -50.20
C ILE A 122 16.77 32.06 -50.81
N GLU A 123 16.64 33.12 -50.00
CA GLU A 123 16.40 34.49 -50.48
C GLU A 123 17.74 35.19 -50.70
#